data_AF-A0A969QEG1-F1
#
_entry.id   AF-A0A969QEG1-F1
#
_cell.length_a   1.000
_cell.length_b   1.000
_cell.length_c   1.000
_cell.angle_alpha   90.00
_cell.angle_beta   90.00
_cell.angle_gamma   90.00
#
_symmetry.space_group_name_H-M   'P 1'
#
loop_
_entity.id
_entity.type
_entity.pdbx_description
1 polymer ?
#
loop_
_entity_poly.entity_id
_entity_poly.type
_entity_poly.pdbx_seq_one_letter_code
_entity_poly.pdbx_strand_id
1 'polypeptide(L)'
;MLNKRWNNSTQKLWNAKGGAIAISLAATLLPACNSPQREATAPPPAPPGSVATTTENVVDKTAQLIGQTVTVRSEPVTKLGPSTFTISDDKFFGNESILVVNATGKPFVMPPEAGQEIQVTGTVRRFVLADIEREYKLGLQPNLYAEYESKPAIVAQSMALAPEPGELTSNPQKYYGKTLAVSGEVESIRSANSFTLDEEKLIGGQDLLVVHAVPKPSVREGEKVAVTGVLRPFVVAELERDYDLQWDLTLKQNLEAEYSNKPVLVATGVYPSAIPD
;
A
#
# COMPACT_ATOMS: atom_id res chain seq x y z
N MET A 1 48.46 2.90 54.56
CA MET A 1 49.15 4.07 55.11
C MET A 1 49.46 5.03 53.98
N LEU A 2 49.10 6.29 54.19
CA LEU A 2 49.65 7.55 53.66
C LEU A 2 50.14 7.64 52.20
N ASN A 3 49.61 8.50 51.33
CA ASN A 3 49.44 9.98 51.32
C ASN A 3 50.50 10.67 50.45
N LYS A 4 50.02 11.69 49.70
CA LYS A 4 50.70 12.91 49.22
C LYS A 4 51.84 12.75 48.18
N ARG A 5 51.78 13.34 46.98
CA ARG A 5 51.46 14.72 46.52
C ARG A 5 52.59 15.73 46.81
N TRP A 6 52.85 16.57 45.77
CA TRP A 6 53.71 17.77 45.65
C TRP A 6 55.15 17.53 45.16
N ASN A 7 55.78 18.41 44.35
CA ASN A 7 55.42 19.71 43.78
C ASN A 7 56.39 20.10 42.64
N ASN A 8 55.93 21.03 41.80
CA ASN A 8 56.63 22.17 41.15
C ASN A 8 57.90 21.97 40.31
N SER A 9 57.84 22.45 39.07
CA SER A 9 58.83 23.42 38.58
C SER A 9 58.23 24.36 37.54
N THR A 10 58.33 25.64 37.83
CA THR A 10 58.02 26.79 36.98
C THR A 10 59.17 27.11 36.03
N GLN A 11 58.91 27.23 34.73
CA GLN A 11 59.73 28.04 33.81
C GLN A 11 58.75 28.94 33.03
N LYS A 12 58.62 30.20 33.41
CA LYS A 12 59.43 31.37 33.03
C LYS A 12 59.02 31.90 31.64
N LEU A 13 58.29 33.01 31.72
CA LEU A 13 57.81 33.89 30.65
C LEU A 13 58.91 34.27 29.66
N TRP A 14 58.55 34.32 28.37
CA TRP A 14 59.09 35.30 27.45
C TRP A 14 57.97 36.03 26.72
N ASN A 15 57.98 37.36 26.88
CA ASN A 15 57.17 38.31 26.14
C ASN A 15 57.65 38.36 24.68
N ALA A 16 56.75 38.14 23.74
CA ALA A 16 56.87 38.65 22.39
C ALA A 16 55.56 39.36 22.03
N LYS A 17 55.74 40.60 21.63
CA LYS A 17 54.71 41.58 21.30
C LYS A 17 53.98 41.16 20.02
N GLY A 18 52.67 41.40 20.00
CA GLY A 18 51.91 41.68 18.77
C GLY A 18 51.65 40.50 17.86
N GLY A 19 50.39 40.10 17.74
CA GLY A 19 49.96 39.16 16.71
C GLY A 19 48.49 38.84 16.86
N ALA A 20 47.71 39.33 15.89
CA ALA A 20 46.27 39.16 15.70
C ALA A 20 45.65 37.90 16.32
N ILE A 21 44.62 38.09 17.17
CA ILE A 21 43.70 37.03 17.56
C ILE A 21 42.73 36.83 16.39
N ALA A 22 43.04 35.89 15.51
CA ALA A 22 42.07 35.37 14.56
C ALA A 22 41.09 34.46 15.32
N ILE A 23 39.87 34.94 15.55
CA ILE A 23 38.77 34.12 16.07
C ILE A 23 38.27 33.25 14.91
N SER A 24 38.82 32.06 14.77
CA SER A 24 38.27 31.03 13.88
C SER A 24 37.03 30.43 14.54
N LEU A 25 35.86 30.98 14.21
CA LEU A 25 34.55 30.36 14.45
C LEU A 25 34.47 29.08 13.60
N ALA A 26 34.72 27.93 14.22
CA ALA A 26 34.39 26.64 13.64
C ALA A 26 32.88 26.42 13.77
N ALA A 27 32.12 26.82 12.75
CA ALA A 27 30.72 26.43 12.60
C ALA A 27 30.67 24.93 12.26
N THR A 28 30.39 24.09 13.25
CA THR A 28 30.08 22.68 13.03
C THR A 28 28.72 22.59 12.33
N LEU A 29 28.73 22.52 11.00
CA LEU A 29 27.58 22.10 10.22
C LEU A 29 27.36 20.60 10.50
N LEU A 30 26.51 20.31 11.47
CA LEU A 30 25.94 18.96 11.58
C LEU A 30 25.04 18.77 10.34
N PRO A 31 25.28 17.75 9.49
CA PRO A 31 24.29 17.37 8.51
C PRO A 31 23.06 16.92 9.30
N ALA A 32 22.01 17.73 9.28
CA ALA A 32 20.69 17.26 9.65
C ALA A 32 20.39 16.11 8.68
N CYS A 33 20.44 14.87 9.18
CA CYS A 33 19.92 13.70 8.50
C CYS A 33 18.41 13.87 8.40
N ASN A 34 17.96 14.74 7.50
CA ASN A 34 16.61 14.74 7.00
C ASN A 34 16.54 13.48 6.15
N SER A 35 16.15 12.36 6.76
CA SER A 35 15.83 11.16 6.00
C SER A 35 14.58 11.52 5.21
N PRO A 36 14.64 11.70 3.87
CA PRO A 36 13.40 11.77 3.12
C PRO A 36 12.73 10.43 3.36
N GLN A 37 11.62 10.45 4.11
CA GLN A 37 10.75 9.30 4.24
C GLN A 37 10.39 8.90 2.83
N ARG A 38 11.00 7.80 2.37
CA ARG A 38 10.86 7.29 1.02
C ARG A 38 9.37 7.09 0.83
N GLU A 39 8.75 7.92 -0.01
CA GLU A 39 7.36 7.76 -0.39
C GLU A 39 7.20 6.30 -0.80
N ALA A 40 6.35 5.59 -0.06
CA ALA A 40 5.86 4.32 -0.53
C ALA A 40 5.04 4.65 -1.79
N THR A 41 5.69 4.65 -2.95
CA THR A 41 5.00 4.77 -4.23
C THR A 41 3.98 3.65 -4.27
N ALA A 42 2.71 4.04 -4.21
CA ALA A 42 1.60 3.10 -4.36
C ALA A 42 1.77 2.31 -5.67
N PRO A 43 1.25 1.08 -5.75
CA PRO A 43 1.09 0.37 -6.99
C PRO A 43 0.46 1.31 -8.01
N PRO A 44 0.94 1.27 -9.26
CA PRO A 44 0.33 2.04 -10.32
C PRO A 44 -1.17 1.70 -10.38
N PRO A 45 -1.99 2.70 -10.74
CA PRO A 45 -3.41 2.49 -10.98
C PRO A 45 -3.64 1.28 -11.89
N ALA A 46 -4.74 0.55 -11.69
CA ALA A 46 -5.13 -0.49 -12.64
C ALA A 46 -5.17 0.11 -14.07
N PRO A 47 -4.60 -0.56 -15.09
CA PRO A 47 -4.56 -0.02 -16.43
C PRO A 47 -5.97 0.31 -16.94
N PRO A 48 -6.16 1.40 -17.70
CA PRO A 48 -7.45 1.68 -18.35
C PRO A 48 -7.95 0.46 -19.14
N GLY A 49 -9.18 0.02 -18.87
CA GLY A 49 -9.76 -1.17 -19.48
C GLY A 49 -9.56 -2.49 -18.70
N SER A 50 -9.02 -2.45 -17.49
CA SER A 50 -9.02 -3.62 -16.60
C SER A 50 -10.45 -4.05 -16.25
N VAL A 51 -10.74 -5.34 -16.37
CA VAL A 51 -12.05 -5.91 -16.03
C VAL A 51 -12.06 -6.40 -14.60
N ALA A 52 -12.87 -5.73 -13.80
CA ALA A 52 -13.25 -6.11 -12.45
C ALA A 52 -13.98 -7.47 -12.46
N THR A 53 -13.49 -8.51 -11.75
CA THR A 53 -14.09 -9.86 -11.82
C THR A 53 -13.79 -10.73 -10.58
N THR A 54 -14.38 -11.93 -10.53
CA THR A 54 -14.22 -12.93 -9.46
C THR A 54 -13.34 -14.09 -9.91
N THR A 55 -12.83 -14.89 -8.95
CA THR A 55 -12.08 -16.12 -9.30
C THR A 55 -12.93 -17.09 -10.12
N GLU A 56 -14.19 -17.30 -9.73
CA GLU A 56 -15.17 -18.12 -10.47
C GLU A 56 -15.29 -17.68 -11.94
N ASN A 57 -15.45 -16.38 -12.20
CA ASN A 57 -15.54 -15.88 -13.57
C ASN A 57 -14.23 -16.10 -14.36
N VAL A 58 -13.07 -15.98 -13.71
CA VAL A 58 -11.79 -16.28 -14.38
C VAL A 58 -11.73 -17.74 -14.79
N VAL A 59 -12.22 -18.67 -13.95
CA VAL A 59 -12.28 -20.10 -14.26
C VAL A 59 -13.32 -20.37 -15.37
N ASP A 60 -14.59 -20.03 -15.12
CA ASP A 60 -15.72 -20.38 -15.98
C ASP A 60 -15.69 -19.68 -17.34
N LYS A 61 -15.16 -18.46 -17.39
CA LYS A 61 -15.07 -17.63 -18.59
C LYS A 61 -13.62 -17.46 -19.06
N THR A 62 -12.71 -18.38 -18.69
CA THR A 62 -11.29 -18.34 -19.08
C THR A 62 -11.11 -17.98 -20.56
N ALA A 63 -11.83 -18.65 -21.47
CA ALA A 63 -11.67 -18.46 -22.91
C ALA A 63 -11.97 -17.01 -23.36
N GLN A 64 -12.87 -16.32 -22.68
CA GLN A 64 -13.21 -14.92 -22.97
C GLN A 64 -12.18 -13.97 -22.35
N LEU A 65 -11.59 -14.34 -21.21
CA LEU A 65 -10.70 -13.49 -20.43
C LEU A 65 -9.22 -13.64 -20.82
N ILE A 66 -8.81 -14.69 -21.54
CA ILE A 66 -7.42 -14.85 -22.01
C ILE A 66 -6.95 -13.57 -22.72
N GLY A 67 -5.79 -13.06 -22.29
CA GLY A 67 -5.16 -11.85 -22.81
C GLY A 67 -5.73 -10.55 -22.21
N GLN A 68 -6.87 -10.59 -21.52
CA GLN A 68 -7.42 -9.43 -20.83
C GLN A 68 -6.71 -9.20 -19.50
N THR A 69 -6.62 -7.92 -19.12
CA THR A 69 -6.19 -7.53 -17.77
C THR A 69 -7.42 -7.52 -16.87
N VAL A 70 -7.36 -8.28 -15.78
CA VAL A 70 -8.44 -8.38 -14.81
C VAL A 70 -7.97 -7.90 -13.44
N THR A 71 -8.91 -7.48 -12.60
CA THR A 71 -8.69 -7.22 -11.18
C THR A 71 -9.58 -8.15 -10.38
N VAL A 72 -8.96 -8.97 -9.53
CA VAL A 72 -9.64 -9.95 -8.68
C VAL A 72 -9.30 -9.65 -7.22
N ARG A 73 -10.30 -9.65 -6.34
CA ARG A 73 -10.14 -9.61 -4.89
C ARG A 73 -10.44 -11.02 -4.36
N SER A 74 -9.50 -11.62 -3.64
CA SER A 74 -9.57 -13.02 -3.23
C SER A 74 -8.57 -13.35 -2.14
N GLU A 75 -8.73 -14.48 -1.46
CA GLU A 75 -7.82 -14.95 -0.43
C GLU A 75 -6.63 -15.74 -1.04
N PRO A 76 -5.39 -15.43 -0.64
CA PRO A 76 -4.24 -16.28 -0.98
C PRO A 76 -4.26 -17.56 -0.14
N VAL A 77 -4.23 -18.73 -0.80
CA VAL A 77 -4.41 -20.03 -0.13
C VAL A 77 -3.11 -20.81 0.00
N THR A 78 -2.38 -21.03 -1.10
CA THR A 78 -1.17 -21.87 -1.10
C THR A 78 0.01 -21.16 -1.75
N LYS A 79 1.14 -21.07 -1.02
CA LYS A 79 2.41 -20.60 -1.58
C LYS A 79 3.12 -21.76 -2.28
N LEU A 80 3.33 -21.64 -3.58
CA LEU A 80 4.05 -22.66 -4.36
C LEU A 80 5.54 -22.32 -4.49
N GLY A 81 5.87 -21.04 -4.62
CA GLY A 81 7.24 -20.59 -4.80
C GLY A 81 7.48 -19.14 -4.40
N PRO A 82 8.69 -18.60 -4.66
CA PRO A 82 9.02 -17.21 -4.35
C PRO A 82 8.13 -16.19 -5.07
N SER A 83 7.68 -16.54 -6.28
CA SER A 83 6.90 -15.66 -7.17
C SER A 83 5.56 -16.26 -7.58
N THR A 84 5.08 -17.30 -6.89
CA THR A 84 3.87 -18.02 -7.27
C THR A 84 3.08 -18.47 -6.07
N PHE A 85 1.77 -18.35 -6.19
CA PHE A 85 0.82 -18.80 -5.19
C PHE A 85 -0.56 -18.95 -5.80
N THR A 86 -1.49 -19.55 -5.06
CA THR A 86 -2.87 -19.68 -5.51
C THR A 86 -3.80 -18.76 -4.73
N ILE A 87 -4.86 -18.31 -5.40
CA ILE A 87 -5.98 -17.58 -4.80
C ILE A 87 -7.28 -18.37 -4.97
N SER A 88 -8.20 -18.25 -4.02
CA SER A 88 -9.51 -18.90 -4.06
C SER A 88 -10.53 -18.10 -3.27
N ASP A 89 -11.80 -18.21 -3.67
CA ASP A 89 -12.93 -17.67 -2.91
C ASP A 89 -13.69 -18.83 -2.24
N ASP A 90 -14.03 -18.70 -0.96
CA ASP A 90 -14.74 -19.73 -0.17
C ASP A 90 -16.15 -20.09 -0.70
N LYS A 91 -16.70 -19.26 -1.59
CA LYS A 91 -18.03 -19.42 -2.19
C LYS A 91 -18.02 -20.39 -3.37
N PHE A 92 -16.85 -20.83 -3.81
CA PHE A 92 -16.69 -21.71 -4.95
C PHE A 92 -16.90 -23.19 -4.52
N PHE A 93 -17.91 -23.86 -5.08
CA PHE A 93 -18.11 -25.30 -4.91
C PHE A 93 -17.10 -26.07 -5.76
N GLY A 94 -15.85 -26.10 -5.31
CA GLY A 94 -14.75 -26.80 -5.96
C GLY A 94 -13.43 -26.35 -5.35
N ASN A 95 -12.44 -27.22 -5.22
CA ASN A 95 -11.12 -26.83 -4.73
C ASN A 95 -10.28 -26.14 -5.83
N GLU A 96 -10.91 -25.48 -6.81
CA GLU A 96 -10.18 -24.92 -7.95
C GLU A 96 -9.68 -23.51 -7.64
N SER A 97 -8.44 -23.45 -7.17
CA SER A 97 -7.71 -22.20 -6.97
C SER A 97 -7.03 -21.74 -8.27
N ILE A 98 -6.93 -20.43 -8.47
CA ILE A 98 -6.22 -19.85 -9.62
C ILE A 98 -4.76 -19.62 -9.26
N LEU A 99 -3.85 -20.04 -10.15
CA LEU A 99 -2.44 -19.72 -10.02
C LEU A 99 -2.18 -18.24 -10.32
N VAL A 100 -1.58 -17.54 -9.37
CA VAL A 100 -1.04 -16.20 -9.53
C VAL A 100 0.46 -16.29 -9.74
N VAL A 101 0.94 -15.72 -10.85
CA VAL A 101 2.35 -15.56 -11.18
C VAL A 101 2.74 -14.10 -10.92
N ASN A 102 3.56 -13.86 -9.91
CA ASN A 102 4.07 -12.53 -9.56
C ASN A 102 5.15 -12.08 -10.55
N ALA A 103 4.74 -11.33 -11.57
CA ALA A 103 5.63 -10.70 -12.56
C ALA A 103 5.96 -9.24 -12.23
N THR A 104 5.63 -8.76 -11.02
CA THR A 104 5.80 -7.35 -10.63
C THR A 104 7.27 -6.95 -10.40
N GLY A 105 8.19 -7.92 -10.35
CA GLY A 105 9.59 -7.72 -9.99
C GLY A 105 9.82 -7.40 -8.50
N LYS A 106 8.76 -7.35 -7.69
CA LYS A 106 8.82 -7.13 -6.24
C LYS A 106 8.38 -8.40 -5.51
N PRO A 107 9.07 -8.83 -4.43
CA PRO A 107 8.57 -9.90 -3.59
C PRO A 107 7.19 -9.55 -3.05
N PHE A 108 6.25 -10.50 -3.15
CA PHE A 108 4.97 -10.39 -2.48
C PHE A 108 5.02 -11.24 -1.21
N VAL A 109 4.76 -10.60 -0.07
CA VAL A 109 4.67 -11.27 1.22
C VAL A 109 3.20 -11.58 1.43
N MET A 110 2.86 -12.87 1.54
CA MET A 110 1.50 -13.28 1.85
C MET A 110 1.05 -12.68 3.19
N PRO A 111 -0.23 -12.32 3.31
CA PRO A 111 -0.84 -12.05 4.59
C PRO A 111 -0.55 -13.19 5.60
N PRO A 112 -0.14 -12.87 6.84
CA PRO A 112 0.11 -13.89 7.86
C PRO A 112 -1.19 -14.44 8.48
N GLU A 113 -2.28 -13.69 8.36
CA GLU A 113 -3.59 -14.03 8.89
C GLU A 113 -4.44 -14.66 7.78
N ALA A 114 -5.00 -15.85 8.04
CA ALA A 114 -5.98 -16.46 7.14
C ALA A 114 -7.24 -15.59 7.06
N GLY A 115 -7.95 -15.62 5.94
CA GLY A 115 -9.09 -14.73 5.69
C GLY A 115 -8.71 -13.35 5.16
N GLN A 116 -7.43 -12.97 5.19
CA GLN A 116 -7.03 -11.65 4.72
C GLN A 116 -6.91 -11.63 3.19
N GLU A 117 -7.86 -10.94 2.55
CA GLU A 117 -7.92 -10.81 1.11
C GLU A 117 -6.80 -9.92 0.54
N ILE A 118 -6.49 -10.18 -0.72
CA ILE A 118 -5.60 -9.38 -1.54
C ILE A 118 -6.32 -8.97 -2.82
N GLN A 119 -5.92 -7.85 -3.39
CA GLN A 119 -6.28 -7.49 -4.76
C GLN A 119 -5.14 -7.85 -5.69
N VAL A 120 -5.43 -8.61 -6.74
CA VAL A 120 -4.51 -8.97 -7.82
C VAL A 120 -5.00 -8.35 -9.11
N THR A 121 -4.19 -7.50 -9.74
CA THR A 121 -4.42 -7.00 -11.09
C THR A 121 -3.39 -7.58 -12.03
N GLY A 122 -3.83 -8.23 -13.11
CA GLY A 122 -2.93 -8.91 -14.02
C GLY A 122 -3.59 -9.48 -15.26
N THR A 123 -2.80 -10.04 -16.16
CA THR A 123 -3.31 -10.62 -17.41
C THR A 123 -3.69 -12.08 -17.21
N VAL A 124 -4.90 -12.45 -17.61
CA VAL A 124 -5.35 -13.86 -17.60
C VAL A 124 -4.70 -14.59 -18.76
N ARG A 125 -4.08 -15.75 -18.52
CA ARG A 125 -3.49 -16.61 -19.54
C ARG A 125 -3.73 -18.07 -19.18
N ARG A 126 -3.55 -18.96 -20.15
CA ARG A 126 -3.29 -20.37 -19.83
C ARG A 126 -1.87 -20.50 -19.33
N PHE A 127 -1.69 -21.14 -18.19
CA PHE A 127 -0.37 -21.37 -17.64
C PHE A 127 0.36 -22.39 -18.49
N VAL A 128 1.53 -21.99 -18.99
CA VAL A 128 2.48 -22.87 -19.66
C VAL A 128 3.82 -22.57 -19.04
N LEU A 129 4.37 -23.51 -18.25
CA LEU A 129 5.58 -23.24 -17.46
C LEU A 129 6.73 -22.74 -18.34
N ALA A 130 6.93 -23.34 -19.51
CA ALA A 130 7.99 -22.97 -20.44
C ALA A 130 7.85 -21.54 -20.98
N ASP A 131 6.61 -21.05 -21.15
CA ASP A 131 6.36 -19.68 -21.61
C ASP A 131 6.62 -18.66 -20.51
N ILE A 132 6.14 -18.93 -19.29
CA ILE A 132 6.36 -18.09 -18.12
C ILE A 132 7.86 -17.97 -17.80
N GLU A 133 8.59 -19.09 -17.80
CA GLU A 133 10.04 -19.07 -17.55
C GLU A 133 10.82 -18.32 -18.64
N ARG A 134 10.43 -18.49 -19.91
CA ARG A 134 11.08 -17.78 -21.02
C ARG A 134 10.88 -16.27 -20.92
N GLU A 135 9.68 -15.84 -20.55
CA GLU A 135 9.30 -14.42 -20.52
C GLU A 135 9.80 -13.71 -19.24
N TYR A 136 9.61 -14.33 -18.07
CA TYR A 136 9.82 -13.68 -16.77
C TYR A 136 11.04 -14.19 -16.00
N LYS A 137 11.61 -15.34 -16.37
CA LYS A 137 12.83 -15.92 -15.76
C LYS A 137 12.72 -16.05 -14.23
N LEU A 138 11.63 -16.65 -13.77
CA LEU A 138 11.29 -16.71 -12.35
C LEU A 138 11.93 -17.89 -11.60
N GLY A 139 12.53 -18.84 -12.31
CA GLY A 139 13.15 -20.01 -11.70
C GLY A 139 12.13 -21.01 -11.14
N LEU A 140 10.97 -21.15 -11.81
CA LEU A 140 9.91 -22.09 -11.45
C LEU A 140 10.38 -23.54 -11.57
N GLN A 141 10.24 -24.32 -10.49
CA GLN A 141 10.60 -25.74 -10.45
C GLN A 141 9.48 -26.61 -11.08
N PRO A 142 9.74 -27.37 -12.17
CA PRO A 142 8.69 -28.04 -12.94
C PRO A 142 7.74 -28.96 -12.13
N ASN A 143 8.27 -29.65 -11.11
CA ASN A 143 7.51 -30.56 -10.27
C ASN A 143 6.39 -29.89 -9.47
N LEU A 144 6.49 -28.59 -9.20
CA LEU A 144 5.48 -27.85 -8.43
C LEU A 144 4.29 -27.40 -9.30
N TYR A 145 4.42 -27.43 -10.63
CA TYR A 145 3.44 -26.79 -11.53
C TYR A 145 2.73 -27.73 -12.49
N ALA A 146 3.02 -29.03 -12.45
CA ALA A 146 2.42 -30.02 -13.36
C ALA A 146 0.88 -30.00 -13.32
N GLU A 147 0.28 -29.74 -12.16
CA GLU A 147 -1.18 -29.67 -12.00
C GLU A 147 -1.83 -28.36 -12.48
N TYR A 148 -1.02 -27.33 -12.78
CA TYR A 148 -1.48 -26.03 -13.27
C TYR A 148 -1.30 -25.88 -14.79
N GLU A 149 -0.61 -26.81 -15.44
CA GLU A 149 -0.37 -26.74 -16.88
C GLU A 149 -1.71 -26.64 -17.65
N SER A 150 -1.78 -25.71 -18.60
CA SER A 150 -2.96 -25.35 -19.39
C SER A 150 -4.18 -24.79 -18.62
N LYS A 151 -4.13 -24.70 -17.27
CA LYS A 151 -5.16 -24.07 -16.44
C LYS A 151 -5.10 -22.54 -16.51
N PRO A 152 -6.18 -21.82 -16.19
CA PRO A 152 -6.12 -20.37 -16.06
C PRO A 152 -5.13 -19.94 -14.96
N ALA A 153 -4.37 -18.91 -15.26
CA ALA A 153 -3.49 -18.22 -14.33
C ALA A 153 -3.56 -16.71 -14.56
N ILE A 154 -3.29 -15.94 -13.51
CA ILE A 154 -3.16 -14.49 -13.58
C ILE A 154 -1.68 -14.14 -13.48
N VAL A 155 -1.13 -13.54 -14.52
CA VAL A 155 0.20 -12.94 -14.47
C VAL A 155 0.08 -11.54 -13.89
N ALA A 156 0.40 -11.41 -12.61
CA ALA A 156 0.17 -10.22 -11.83
C ALA A 156 1.11 -9.07 -12.24
N GLN A 157 0.50 -7.92 -12.52
CA GLN A 157 1.16 -6.65 -12.81
C GLN A 157 1.21 -5.76 -11.56
N SER A 158 0.21 -5.89 -10.68
CA SER A 158 0.19 -5.28 -9.36
C SER A 158 -0.60 -6.12 -8.35
N MET A 159 -0.23 -5.99 -7.08
CA MET A 159 -0.91 -6.64 -5.97
C MET A 159 -0.87 -5.74 -4.74
N ALA A 160 -1.91 -5.78 -3.93
CA ALA A 160 -2.00 -5.07 -2.65
C ALA A 160 -2.85 -5.86 -1.65
N LEU A 161 -2.66 -5.60 -0.36
CA LEU A 161 -3.61 -6.07 0.65
C LEU A 161 -4.97 -5.41 0.40
N ALA A 162 -6.05 -6.16 0.58
CA ALA A 162 -7.40 -5.66 0.35
C ALA A 162 -8.29 -5.72 1.60
N PRO A 163 -7.93 -4.99 2.67
CA PRO A 163 -8.76 -4.92 3.87
C PRO A 163 -10.04 -4.11 3.62
N GLU A 164 -11.04 -4.35 4.46
CA GLU A 164 -12.29 -3.59 4.46
C GLU A 164 -12.16 -2.25 5.23
N PRO A 165 -13.00 -1.23 4.95
CA PRO A 165 -13.00 0.02 5.69
C PRO A 165 -13.06 -0.15 7.22
N GLY A 166 -13.92 -1.03 7.72
CA GLY A 166 -14.07 -1.31 9.16
C GLY A 166 -12.83 -1.94 9.79
N GLU A 167 -12.09 -2.78 9.06
CA GLU A 167 -10.83 -3.35 9.54
C GLU A 167 -9.76 -2.28 9.72
N LEU A 168 -9.73 -1.32 8.79
CA LEU A 168 -8.77 -0.22 8.81
C LEU A 168 -9.05 0.74 9.95
N THR A 169 -10.31 1.05 10.21
CA THR A 169 -10.70 1.94 11.32
C THR A 169 -10.58 1.28 12.68
N SER A 170 -10.80 -0.04 12.76
CA SER A 170 -10.70 -0.80 14.02
C SER A 170 -9.26 -1.17 14.40
N ASN A 171 -8.38 -1.40 13.43
CA ASN A 171 -6.99 -1.81 13.69
C ASN A 171 -5.97 -1.14 12.74
N PRO A 172 -5.89 0.20 12.72
CA PRO A 172 -5.10 0.92 11.73
C PRO A 172 -3.59 0.69 11.85
N GLN A 173 -3.09 0.35 13.04
CA GLN A 173 -1.67 0.13 13.31
C GLN A 173 -1.10 -1.03 12.50
N LYS A 174 -1.92 -2.04 12.16
CA LYS A 174 -1.53 -3.14 11.27
C LYS A 174 -1.26 -2.65 9.84
N TYR A 175 -1.82 -1.51 9.44
CA TYR A 175 -1.93 -1.09 8.06
C TYR A 175 -1.21 0.22 7.72
N TYR A 176 -0.84 1.03 8.72
CA TYR A 176 -0.15 2.29 8.47
C TYR A 176 1.11 2.14 7.61
N GLY A 177 1.25 3.04 6.64
CA GLY A 177 2.36 3.06 5.68
C GLY A 177 2.35 1.95 4.64
N LYS A 178 1.41 0.99 4.72
CA LYS A 178 1.23 -0.03 3.68
C LYS A 178 0.41 0.54 2.54
N THR A 179 0.66 0.02 1.34
CA THR A 179 -0.26 0.25 0.24
C THR A 179 -1.37 -0.79 0.23
N LEU A 180 -2.60 -0.31 0.09
CA LEU A 180 -3.83 -1.07 0.19
C LEU A 180 -4.69 -0.85 -1.05
N ALA A 181 -5.61 -1.79 -1.28
CA ALA A 181 -6.72 -1.67 -2.21
C ALA A 181 -8.03 -1.90 -1.43
N VAL A 182 -8.71 -0.81 -1.07
CA VAL A 182 -9.86 -0.83 -0.18
C VAL A 182 -11.12 -0.66 -1.01
N SER A 183 -12.01 -1.65 -0.99
CA SER A 183 -13.32 -1.55 -1.63
C SER A 183 -14.39 -1.15 -0.62
N GLY A 184 -15.33 -0.31 -1.04
CA GLY A 184 -16.46 0.11 -0.22
C GLY A 184 -17.45 0.94 -1.00
N GLU A 185 -18.56 1.29 -0.34
CA GLU A 185 -19.55 2.22 -0.86
C GLU A 185 -19.17 3.64 -0.45
N VAL A 186 -19.29 4.60 -1.38
CA VAL A 186 -19.09 6.01 -1.06
C VAL A 186 -20.29 6.50 -0.26
N GLU A 187 -20.11 6.66 1.04
CA GLU A 187 -21.20 7.05 1.96
C GLU A 187 -21.45 8.57 1.89
N SER A 188 -20.40 9.39 2.06
CA SER A 188 -20.56 10.85 2.05
C SER A 188 -19.42 11.58 1.34
N ILE A 189 -19.76 12.58 0.53
CA ILE A 189 -18.76 13.45 -0.11
C ILE A 189 -18.51 14.66 0.79
N ARG A 190 -17.31 14.75 1.38
CA ARG A 190 -16.93 15.84 2.29
C ARG A 190 -16.43 17.08 1.54
N SER A 191 -15.76 16.89 0.40
CA SER A 191 -15.28 17.97 -0.47
C SER A 191 -14.86 17.42 -1.84
N ALA A 192 -14.32 18.27 -2.72
CA ALA A 192 -13.83 17.88 -4.04
C ALA A 192 -12.70 16.83 -4.01
N ASN A 193 -11.99 16.69 -2.89
CA ASN A 193 -10.86 15.77 -2.73
C ASN A 193 -11.01 14.85 -1.51
N SER A 194 -12.20 14.76 -0.90
CA SER A 194 -12.40 13.89 0.26
C SER A 194 -13.81 13.33 0.35
N PHE A 195 -13.91 12.05 0.70
CA PHE A 195 -15.18 11.34 0.89
C PHE A 195 -14.98 10.22 1.92
N THR A 196 -16.08 9.62 2.40
CA THR A 196 -16.04 8.46 3.28
C THR A 196 -16.38 7.17 2.54
N LEU A 197 -15.72 6.08 2.93
CA LEU A 197 -16.04 4.73 2.49
C LEU A 197 -16.65 3.94 3.63
N ASP A 198 -17.78 3.32 3.36
CA ASP A 198 -18.44 2.37 4.26
C ASP A 198 -18.35 0.93 3.74
N GLU A 199 -18.50 -0.02 4.65
CA GLU A 199 -18.58 -1.45 4.38
C GLU A 199 -20.03 -1.88 4.06
N GLU A 200 -20.27 -2.54 2.93
CA GLU A 200 -21.63 -2.84 2.46
C GLU A 200 -22.46 -3.77 3.40
N LYS A 201 -21.81 -4.56 4.27
CA LYS A 201 -22.42 -5.82 4.77
C LYS A 201 -22.34 -6.04 6.28
N LEU A 202 -21.70 -5.16 7.04
CA LEU A 202 -21.52 -5.35 8.47
C LEU A 202 -22.06 -4.14 9.24
N ILE A 203 -22.91 -4.41 10.21
CA ILE A 203 -23.49 -3.38 11.07
C ILE A 203 -22.41 -3.01 12.09
N GLY A 204 -21.75 -1.85 11.92
CA GLY A 204 -20.92 -1.25 12.97
C GLY A 204 -19.46 -0.95 12.62
N GLY A 205 -19.02 -1.17 11.39
CA GLY A 205 -17.77 -0.57 10.91
C GLY A 205 -17.85 0.95 10.94
N GLN A 206 -16.71 1.60 11.18
CA GLN A 206 -16.62 3.05 11.04
C GLN A 206 -16.18 3.38 9.62
N ASP A 207 -16.84 4.37 9.04
CA ASP A 207 -16.43 5.06 7.83
C ASP A 207 -14.94 5.38 7.80
N LEU A 208 -14.29 4.98 6.72
CA LEU A 208 -12.91 5.35 6.43
C LEU A 208 -12.89 6.66 5.63
N LEU A 209 -12.23 7.68 6.17
CA LEU A 209 -11.94 8.90 5.41
C LEU A 209 -10.95 8.60 4.29
N VAL A 210 -11.30 8.97 3.08
CA VAL A 210 -10.44 8.95 1.90
C VAL A 210 -10.09 10.37 1.50
N VAL A 211 -8.81 10.63 1.28
CA VAL A 211 -8.30 11.92 0.81
C VAL A 211 -7.51 11.73 -0.48
N HIS A 212 -7.84 12.52 -1.49
CA HIS A 212 -7.14 12.58 -2.76
C HIS A 212 -6.10 13.70 -2.77
N ALA A 213 -4.89 13.38 -3.19
CA ALA A 213 -3.84 14.37 -3.41
C ALA A 213 -4.08 15.25 -4.65
N VAL A 214 -4.79 14.73 -5.65
CA VAL A 214 -5.15 15.45 -6.87
C VAL A 214 -6.63 15.24 -7.12
N PRO A 215 -7.42 16.29 -7.41
CA PRO A 215 -8.81 16.14 -7.79
C PRO A 215 -8.94 15.13 -8.94
N LYS A 216 -9.64 14.03 -8.68
CA LYS A 216 -9.91 12.94 -9.63
C LYS A 216 -11.38 12.95 -10.01
N PRO A 217 -11.80 12.21 -11.07
CA PRO A 217 -13.20 12.20 -11.50
C PRO A 217 -14.17 12.04 -10.32
N SER A 218 -15.30 12.73 -10.42
CA SER A 218 -16.34 12.76 -9.38
C SER A 218 -16.84 11.35 -9.09
N VAL A 219 -16.68 10.90 -7.85
CA VAL A 219 -17.47 9.81 -7.28
C VAL A 219 -18.87 10.31 -6.94
N ARG A 220 -19.84 9.41 -6.83
CA ARG A 220 -21.18 9.70 -6.32
C ARG A 220 -21.42 8.99 -4.99
N GLU A 221 -22.25 9.58 -4.13
CA GLU A 221 -22.77 8.87 -2.97
C GLU A 221 -23.56 7.62 -3.43
N GLY A 222 -23.39 6.52 -2.71
CA GLY A 222 -23.88 5.19 -3.06
C GLY A 222 -23.07 4.46 -4.14
N GLU A 223 -22.00 5.07 -4.68
CA GLU A 223 -21.15 4.40 -5.67
C GLU A 223 -20.20 3.41 -5.00
N LYS A 224 -20.22 2.16 -5.46
CA LYS A 224 -19.24 1.15 -5.07
C LYS A 224 -17.92 1.36 -5.78
N VAL A 225 -16.86 1.61 -5.04
CA VAL A 225 -15.54 1.89 -5.60
C VAL A 225 -14.46 1.03 -4.96
N ALA A 226 -13.36 0.84 -5.69
CA ALA A 226 -12.10 0.32 -5.17
C ALA A 226 -11.07 1.45 -5.13
N VAL A 227 -10.50 1.68 -3.95
CA VAL A 227 -9.56 2.77 -3.68
C VAL A 227 -8.17 2.21 -3.38
N THR A 228 -7.23 2.52 -4.26
CA THR A 228 -5.81 2.24 -4.01
C THR A 228 -5.18 3.42 -3.30
N GLY A 229 -4.38 3.17 -2.25
CA GLY A 229 -3.76 4.24 -1.49
C GLY A 229 -2.91 3.78 -0.31
N VAL A 230 -2.38 4.74 0.44
CA VAL A 230 -1.58 4.48 1.64
C VAL A 230 -2.34 4.93 2.87
N LEU A 231 -2.47 4.05 3.86
CA LEU A 231 -3.09 4.40 5.14
C LEU A 231 -2.13 5.23 5.99
N ARG A 232 -2.61 6.36 6.51
CA ARG A 232 -1.86 7.26 7.40
C ARG A 232 -2.70 7.62 8.63
N PRO A 233 -2.06 8.02 9.74
CA PRO A 233 -2.76 8.75 10.79
C PRO A 233 -3.35 10.04 10.24
N PHE A 234 -4.55 10.41 10.66
CA PHE A 234 -5.13 11.68 10.29
C PHE A 234 -4.47 12.83 11.06
N VAL A 235 -3.69 13.63 10.34
CA VAL A 235 -3.04 14.84 10.87
C VAL A 235 -3.21 15.93 9.81
N VAL A 236 -4.17 16.85 10.00
CA VAL A 236 -4.55 17.85 8.99
C VAL A 236 -3.33 18.62 8.48
N ALA A 237 -2.51 19.15 9.39
CA ALA A 237 -1.33 19.93 9.01
C ALA A 237 -0.34 19.14 8.13
N GLU A 238 -0.22 17.83 8.30
CA GLU A 238 0.61 17.00 7.43
C GLU A 238 -0.06 16.76 6.07
N LEU A 239 -1.35 16.45 6.05
CA LEU A 239 -2.08 16.18 4.82
C LEU A 239 -2.11 17.42 3.91
N GLU A 240 -2.36 18.60 4.48
CA GLU A 240 -2.34 19.86 3.71
C GLU A 240 -0.96 20.15 3.14
N ARG A 241 0.09 19.98 3.94
CA ARG A 241 1.46 20.24 3.51
C ARG A 241 1.92 19.25 2.45
N ASP A 242 1.65 17.95 2.66
CA ASP A 242 2.18 16.89 1.82
C ASP A 242 1.42 16.78 0.49
N TYR A 243 0.16 17.24 0.43
CA TYR A 243 -0.71 17.09 -0.75
C TYR A 243 -1.34 18.39 -1.27
N ASP A 244 -0.88 19.56 -0.79
CA ASP A 244 -1.35 20.90 -1.21
C ASP A 244 -2.88 21.06 -1.15
N LEU A 245 -3.49 20.56 -0.07
CA LEU A 245 -4.94 20.59 0.11
C LEU A 245 -5.38 22.00 0.56
N GLN A 246 -6.35 22.56 -0.16
CA GLN A 246 -6.86 23.92 0.06
C GLN A 246 -8.21 23.89 0.80
N TRP A 247 -8.29 23.16 1.91
CA TRP A 247 -9.52 23.10 2.71
C TRP A 247 -9.80 24.41 3.43
N ASP A 248 -11.07 24.81 3.52
CA ASP A 248 -11.46 25.98 4.31
C ASP A 248 -11.42 25.67 5.82
N LEU A 249 -11.43 26.72 6.65
CA LEU A 249 -11.32 26.59 8.10
C LEU A 249 -12.44 25.74 8.72
N THR A 250 -13.65 25.81 8.16
CA THR A 250 -14.82 25.07 8.67
C THR A 250 -14.65 23.58 8.43
N LEU A 251 -14.26 23.19 7.21
CA LEU A 251 -14.00 21.79 6.87
C LEU A 251 -12.86 21.22 7.72
N LYS A 252 -11.78 21.97 7.91
CA LYS A 252 -10.66 21.54 8.78
C LYS A 252 -11.14 21.23 10.20
N GLN A 253 -11.87 22.16 10.82
CA GLN A 253 -12.38 21.99 12.18
C GLN A 253 -13.30 20.77 12.31
N ASN A 254 -14.17 20.55 11.32
CA ASN A 254 -15.06 19.40 11.29
C ASN A 254 -14.27 18.08 11.18
N LEU A 255 -13.31 18.00 10.24
CA LEU A 255 -12.50 16.80 10.07
C LEU A 255 -11.60 16.54 11.28
N GLU A 256 -11.01 17.57 11.89
CA GLU A 256 -10.23 17.42 13.13
C GLU A 256 -11.07 16.91 14.29
N ALA A 257 -12.31 17.40 14.43
CA ALA A 257 -13.21 16.92 15.48
C ALA A 257 -13.62 15.46 15.29
N GLU A 258 -13.87 15.04 14.04
CA GLU A 258 -14.41 13.72 13.71
C GLU A 258 -13.33 12.63 13.56
N TYR A 259 -12.15 13.00 13.03
CA TYR A 259 -11.09 12.07 12.65
C TYR A 259 -9.81 12.20 13.50
N SER A 260 -9.82 12.98 14.58
CA SER A 260 -8.71 12.98 15.53
C SER A 260 -8.40 11.56 16.01
N ASN A 261 -7.14 11.13 15.85
CA ASN A 261 -6.65 9.78 16.14
C ASN A 261 -7.25 8.64 15.28
N LYS A 262 -7.98 8.95 14.21
CA LYS A 262 -8.47 7.97 13.24
C LYS A 262 -7.49 7.84 12.06
N PRO A 263 -7.51 6.72 11.32
CA PRO A 263 -6.78 6.62 10.07
C PRO A 263 -7.45 7.41 8.95
N VAL A 264 -6.66 7.73 7.93
CA VAL A 264 -7.09 8.26 6.65
C VAL A 264 -6.40 7.47 5.53
N LEU A 265 -7.14 7.13 4.49
CA LEU A 265 -6.57 6.54 3.29
C LEU A 265 -6.22 7.66 2.31
N VAL A 266 -4.93 7.87 2.07
CA VAL A 266 -4.49 8.78 1.00
C VAL A 266 -4.56 8.03 -0.31
N ALA A 267 -5.57 8.36 -1.11
CA ALA A 267 -5.86 7.70 -2.37
C ALA A 267 -4.89 8.11 -3.46
N THR A 268 -4.30 7.11 -4.10
CA THR A 268 -3.55 7.25 -5.34
C THR A 268 -4.41 6.93 -6.56
N GLY A 269 -5.56 6.29 -6.38
CA GLY A 269 -6.58 6.13 -7.42
C GLY A 269 -7.85 5.45 -6.94
N VAL A 270 -8.93 5.73 -7.65
CA VAL A 270 -10.29 5.26 -7.38
C VAL A 270 -10.85 4.73 -8.70
N TYR A 271 -11.48 3.57 -8.63
CA TYR A 271 -12.06 2.86 -9.78
C TYR A 271 -13.44 2.33 -9.40
N PRO A 272 -14.33 2.09 -10.38
CA PRO A 272 -15.51 1.28 -10.14
C PRO A 272 -15.12 -0.05 -9.49
N SER A 273 -15.87 -0.46 -8.45
CA SER A 273 -15.57 -1.68 -7.70
C SER A 273 -15.68 -2.93 -8.58
N ALA A 274 -14.83 -3.92 -8.29
CA ALA A 274 -14.89 -5.26 -8.87
C ALA A 274 -15.87 -6.20 -8.19
N ILE A 275 -16.49 -5.75 -7.10
CA ILE A 275 -17.45 -6.54 -6.35
C ILE A 275 -18.73 -6.62 -7.19
N PRO A 276 -19.13 -7.81 -7.68
CA PRO A 276 -20.45 -7.98 -8.27
C PRO A 276 -21.51 -7.78 -7.19
N ASP A 277 -22.66 -7.23 -7.58
CA ASP A 277 -23.85 -7.15 -6.72
C ASP A 277 -24.33 -8.52 -6.23
#